data_AF-A0A536PMI6-F1
#
_entry.id   AF-A0A536PMI6-F1
#
_cell.length_a   1.000
_cell.length_b   1.000
_cell.length_c   1.000
_cell.angle_alpha   90.00
_cell.angle_beta   90.00
_cell.angle_gamma   90.00
#
_symmetry.space_group_name_H-M   'P 1'
#
loop_
_entity.id
_entity.type
_entity.pdbx_description
1 polymer ?
#
loop_
_entity_poly.entity_id
_entity_poly.type
_entity_poly.pdbx_seq_one_letter_code
_entity_poly.pdbx_strand_id
1 'polypeptide(L)'
;MRFIQMWIIPSRRGLEPSIEQRSFSEESRRNVLKVVLVPADGYGGPDAPRATDAVTVHQDAAVYAGLLDGGRTARHRLRRGFGAYLFVVHGSLAGPELDEGGAAKIRDEDEIAIAAGPDGAEILLVETRL
;
A
#
# COMPACT_ATOMS: atom_id res chain seq x y z
N MET A 1 19.34 -12.22 2.82
CA MET A 1 18.16 -11.95 1.97
C MET A 1 17.04 -11.47 2.88
N ARG A 2 16.49 -10.26 2.69
CA ARG A 2 15.36 -9.71 3.45
C ARG A 2 14.25 -9.34 2.47
N PHE A 3 13.03 -9.80 2.73
CA PHE A 3 11.86 -9.52 1.91
C PHE A 3 10.61 -9.60 2.79
N ILE A 4 9.51 -9.01 2.31
CA ILE A 4 8.21 -9.03 2.96
C ILE A 4 7.33 -10.04 2.23
N GLN A 5 6.67 -10.91 2.98
CA GLN A 5 5.62 -11.77 2.45
C GLN A 5 4.27 -11.27 2.94
N MET A 6 3.34 -11.09 2.01
CA MET A 6 1.95 -10.73 2.29
C MET A 6 1.01 -11.72 1.60
N TRP A 7 -0.08 -12.03 2.27
CA TRP A 7 -1.11 -12.95 1.77
C TRP A 7 -2.42 -12.17 1.62
N ILE A 8 -2.89 -12.01 0.40
CA ILE A 8 -4.20 -11.43 0.10
C ILE A 8 -5.13 -12.58 -0.27
N ILE A 9 -6.17 -12.79 0.54
CA ILE A 9 -7.16 -13.83 0.27
C ILE A 9 -7.95 -13.41 -0.97
N PRO A 10 -8.04 -14.25 -2.02
CA PRO A 10 -8.82 -13.91 -3.21
C PRO A 10 -10.32 -13.91 -2.91
N SER A 11 -11.06 -13.06 -3.61
CA SER A 11 -12.52 -12.97 -3.47
C SER A 11 -13.26 -14.21 -4.00
N ARG A 12 -12.61 -15.05 -4.82
CA ARG A 12 -13.14 -16.29 -5.39
C ARG A 12 -12.13 -17.42 -5.28
N ARG A 13 -12.63 -18.64 -5.12
CA ARG A 13 -11.83 -19.87 -5.11
C ARG A 13 -11.78 -20.50 -6.51
N GLY A 14 -10.80 -21.38 -6.74
CA GLY A 14 -10.69 -22.14 -7.99
C GLY A 14 -10.30 -21.29 -9.20
N LEU A 15 -9.65 -20.15 -8.97
CA LEU A 15 -9.09 -19.33 -10.03
C LEU A 15 -7.86 -20.03 -10.63
N GLU A 16 -7.63 -19.83 -11.92
CA GLU A 16 -6.42 -20.30 -12.59
C GLU A 16 -5.19 -19.62 -11.95
N PRO A 17 -4.15 -20.38 -11.56
CA PRO A 17 -2.93 -19.80 -11.02
C PRO A 17 -2.27 -18.84 -12.02
N SER A 18 -1.78 -17.70 -11.53
CA SER A 18 -1.01 -16.75 -12.32
C SER A 18 0.16 -16.18 -11.53
N ILE A 19 1.18 -15.72 -12.24
CA ILE A 19 2.36 -15.06 -11.67
C ILE A 19 2.56 -13.76 -12.43
N GLU A 20 2.69 -12.67 -11.67
CA GLU A 20 3.04 -11.36 -12.19
C GLU A 20 4.24 -10.80 -11.44
N GLN A 21 5.11 -10.10 -12.17
CA GLN A 21 6.26 -9.39 -11.60
C GLN A 21 6.42 -8.05 -12.28
N ARG A 22 6.66 -7.02 -11.47
CA ARG A 22 6.96 -5.65 -11.89
C ARG A 22 8.10 -5.11 -11.05
N SER A 23 8.88 -4.22 -11.65
CA SER A 23 9.94 -3.47 -10.99
C SER A 23 9.56 -2.00 -10.99
N PHE A 24 9.71 -1.33 -9.84
CA PHE A 24 9.43 0.08 -9.68
C PHE A 24 10.72 0.79 -9.29
N SER A 25 11.09 1.86 -9.99
CA SER A 25 12.28 2.65 -9.65
C SER A 25 12.07 3.42 -8.34
N GLU A 26 13.14 3.73 -7.63
CA GLU A 26 13.05 4.58 -6.43
C GLU A 26 12.42 5.93 -6.75
N GLU A 27 12.77 6.54 -7.88
CA GLU A 27 12.19 7.81 -8.32
C GLU A 27 10.67 7.73 -8.46
N SER A 28 10.13 6.64 -9.01
CA SER A 28 8.69 6.46 -9.20
C SER A 28 7.87 6.40 -7.90
N ARG A 29 8.54 6.11 -6.77
CA ARG A 29 7.94 5.96 -5.44
C ARG A 29 8.46 6.99 -4.42
N ARG A 30 9.32 7.92 -4.82
CA ARG A 30 9.93 8.91 -3.92
C ARG A 30 8.95 10.03 -3.61
N ASN A 31 8.71 10.31 -2.33
CA ASN A 31 7.79 11.33 -1.81
C ASN A 31 6.35 11.24 -2.31
N VAL A 32 5.94 10.07 -2.78
CA VAL A 32 4.58 9.77 -3.27
C VAL A 32 4.17 8.38 -2.81
N LEU A 33 2.86 8.10 -2.82
CA LEU A 33 2.32 6.75 -2.64
C LEU A 33 2.09 6.12 -4.01
N LYS A 34 3.09 5.41 -4.52
CA LYS A 34 2.98 4.72 -5.81
C LYS A 34 2.14 3.46 -5.64
N VAL A 35 1.02 3.38 -6.35
CA VAL A 35 0.26 2.13 -6.45
C VAL A 35 1.10 1.08 -7.18
N VAL A 36 1.29 -0.07 -6.54
CA VAL A 36 2.09 -1.20 -7.06
C VAL A 36 1.26 -2.46 -7.29
N LEU A 37 0.09 -2.57 -6.65
CA LEU A 37 -0.87 -3.65 -6.84
C LEU A 37 -2.29 -3.08 -6.85
N VAL A 38 -3.09 -3.52 -7.82
CA VAL A 38 -4.49 -3.10 -8.01
C VAL A 38 -5.40 -4.32 -8.21
N PRO A 39 -6.72 -4.20 -8.02
CA PRO A 39 -7.65 -5.26 -8.38
C PRO A 39 -7.59 -5.56 -9.88
N ALA A 40 -7.64 -6.85 -10.23
CA ALA A 40 -7.84 -7.29 -11.60
C ALA A 40 -9.22 -6.82 -12.12
N ASP A 41 -9.39 -6.79 -13.45
CA ASP A 41 -10.66 -6.38 -14.05
C ASP A 41 -11.82 -7.25 -13.57
N GLY A 42 -12.89 -6.60 -13.10
CA GLY A 42 -14.06 -7.26 -12.52
C GLY A 42 -13.93 -7.67 -11.05
N TYR A 43 -12.79 -7.37 -10.40
CA TYR A 43 -12.55 -7.66 -8.98
C TYR A 43 -12.55 -6.41 -8.08
N GLY A 44 -12.42 -5.22 -8.65
CA GLY A 44 -12.52 -3.95 -7.94
C GLY A 44 -13.92 -3.32 -8.01
N GLY A 45 -14.30 -2.59 -6.97
CA GLY A 45 -15.47 -1.70 -7.00
C GLY A 45 -15.30 -0.48 -7.94
N PRO A 46 -16.33 0.37 -8.06
CA PRO A 46 -16.31 1.51 -8.99
C PRO A 46 -15.16 2.50 -8.72
N ASP A 47 -14.81 2.69 -7.45
CA ASP A 47 -13.75 3.61 -7.02
C ASP A 47 -12.38 2.91 -6.85
N ALA A 48 -12.25 1.66 -7.30
CA ALA A 48 -10.99 0.92 -7.19
C ALA A 48 -9.88 1.59 -8.03
N PRO A 49 -8.65 1.68 -7.50
CA PRO A 49 -7.52 2.21 -8.26
C PRO A 49 -7.25 1.33 -9.48
N ARG A 50 -6.87 1.98 -10.57
CA ARG A 50 -6.45 1.33 -11.82
C ARG A 50 -5.07 1.84 -12.19
N ALA A 51 -4.21 0.94 -12.65
CA ALA A 51 -2.88 1.26 -13.12
C ALA A 51 -2.42 0.22 -14.14
N THR A 52 -1.76 0.67 -15.21
CA THR A 52 -1.23 -0.22 -16.26
C THR A 52 0.13 -0.80 -15.90
N ASP A 53 0.82 -0.20 -14.94
CA ASP A 53 2.16 -0.57 -14.50
C ASP A 53 2.21 -1.25 -13.12
N ALA A 54 1.04 -1.49 -12.51
CA ALA A 54 0.89 -2.28 -11.29
C ALA A 54 0.68 -3.78 -11.59
N VAL A 55 0.95 -4.65 -10.62
CA VAL A 55 0.48 -6.05 -10.67
C VAL A 55 -1.00 -6.15 -10.31
N THR A 56 -1.68 -7.18 -10.78
CA THR A 56 -3.11 -7.38 -10.47
C THR A 56 -3.34 -8.38 -9.33
N VAL A 57 -4.47 -8.23 -8.63
CA VAL A 57 -4.94 -9.18 -7.62
C VAL A 57 -6.43 -9.49 -7.79
N HIS A 58 -6.82 -10.74 -7.56
CA HIS A 58 -8.24 -11.16 -7.61
C HIS A 58 -9.02 -10.83 -6.32
N GLN A 59 -8.82 -9.63 -5.81
CA GLN A 59 -9.46 -9.08 -4.60
C GLN A 59 -9.67 -7.57 -4.79
N ASP A 60 -10.70 -7.01 -4.14
CA ASP A 60 -10.87 -5.56 -4.06
C ASP A 60 -9.91 -4.99 -3.02
N ALA A 61 -8.63 -4.97 -3.35
CA ALA A 61 -7.53 -4.48 -2.53
C ALA A 61 -6.47 -3.79 -3.38
N ALA A 62 -5.75 -2.84 -2.79
CA ALA A 62 -4.64 -2.15 -3.43
C ALA A 62 -3.43 -2.07 -2.49
N VAL A 63 -2.23 -2.07 -3.05
CA VAL A 63 -0.99 -1.85 -2.29
C VAL A 63 -0.27 -0.65 -2.88
N TYR A 64 0.17 0.24 -1.99
CA TYR A 64 0.96 1.41 -2.31
C TYR A 64 2.33 1.29 -1.65
N ALA A 65 3.38 1.66 -2.37
CA ALA A 65 4.72 1.78 -1.85
C ALA A 65 5.16 3.25 -1.84
N GLY A 66 5.83 3.67 -0.77
CA GLY A 66 6.36 5.02 -0.65
C GLY A 66 7.78 5.01 -0.10
N LEU A 67 8.64 5.84 -0.69
CA LEU A 67 9.97 6.20 -0.17
C LEU A 67 9.93 7.68 0.19
N LEU A 68 9.69 7.99 1.45
CA LEU A 68 9.50 9.35 1.94
C LEU A 68 10.81 9.90 2.48
N ASP A 69 11.19 11.09 2.04
CA ASP A 69 12.33 11.82 2.60
C ASP A 69 12.02 12.38 3.99
N GLY A 70 13.07 12.70 4.73
CA GLY A 70 13.00 13.29 6.06
C GLY A 70 12.01 14.44 6.16
N GLY A 71 11.08 14.37 7.12
CA GLY A 71 10.07 15.40 7.36
C GLY A 71 9.02 15.58 6.26
N ARG A 72 8.98 14.71 5.24
CA ARG A 72 7.92 14.73 4.22
C ARG A 72 6.66 14.07 4.75
N THR A 73 5.53 14.51 4.21
CA THR A 73 4.21 13.93 4.52
C THR A 73 3.52 13.54 3.23
N ALA A 74 3.13 12.27 3.12
CA ALA A 74 2.21 11.79 2.10
C ALA A 74 0.79 11.74 2.68
N ARG A 75 -0.22 11.93 1.83
CA ARG A 75 -1.63 11.79 2.22
C ARG A 75 -2.29 10.73 1.35
N HIS A 76 -3.11 9.88 1.96
CA HIS A 76 -3.90 8.85 1.28
C HIS A 76 -5.36 8.96 1.67
N ARG A 77 -6.25 9.12 0.69
CA ARG A 77 -7.70 9.06 0.95
C ARG A 77 -8.16 7.62 0.85
N LEU A 78 -8.83 7.15 1.88
CA LEU A 78 -9.39 5.81 1.91
C LEU A 78 -10.70 5.79 1.12
N ARG A 79 -10.92 4.69 0.38
CA ARG A 79 -12.21 4.43 -0.25
C ARG A 79 -13.24 4.15 0.85
N ARG A 80 -14.49 4.57 0.65
CA ARG A 80 -15.56 4.34 1.64
C ARG A 80 -15.76 2.85 1.92
N GLY A 81 -15.76 2.47 3.19
CA GLY A 81 -15.87 1.07 3.63
C GLY A 81 -14.57 0.26 3.54
N PHE A 82 -13.45 0.94 3.28
CA PHE A 82 -12.11 0.35 3.31
C PHE A 82 -11.36 0.83 4.55
N GLY A 83 -10.38 0.04 4.96
CA GLY A 83 -9.35 0.43 5.90
C GLY A 83 -7.97 0.20 5.31
N ALA A 84 -6.97 0.51 6.12
CA ALA A 84 -5.57 0.38 5.72
C ALA A 84 -4.75 -0.43 6.72
N TYR A 85 -3.71 -1.08 6.20
CA TYR A 85 -2.60 -1.61 6.97
C TYR A 85 -1.33 -0.92 6.50
N LEU A 86 -0.77 -0.07 7.36
CA LEU A 86 0.47 0.66 7.11
C LEU A 86 1.62 -0.09 7.77
N PHE A 87 2.69 -0.37 7.02
CA PHE A 87 3.88 -1.08 7.49
C PHE A 87 5.14 -0.28 7.15
N VAL A 88 6.04 -0.12 8.11
CA VAL A 88 7.33 0.55 7.93
C VAL A 88 8.39 -0.49 7.57
N VAL A 89 8.88 -0.45 6.33
CA VAL A 89 9.93 -1.34 5.80
C VAL A 89 11.30 -0.94 6.34
N HIS A 90 11.58 0.37 6.34
CA HIS A 90 12.83 0.97 6.80
C HIS A 90 12.58 2.39 7.32
N GLY A 91 13.41 2.85 8.26
CA GLY A 91 13.29 4.18 8.86
C GLY A 91 12.17 4.27 9.89
N SER A 92 11.55 5.45 10.03
CA SER A 92 10.47 5.66 11.00
C SER A 92 9.46 6.70 10.51
N LEU A 93 8.25 6.64 11.06
CA LEU A 93 7.21 7.62 10.88
C LEU A 93 7.04 8.46 12.15
N ALA A 94 6.88 9.77 11.98
CA ALA A 94 6.49 10.69 13.04
C ALA A 94 4.96 10.78 13.20
N GLY A 95 4.19 10.28 12.23
CA GLY A 95 2.73 10.32 12.24
C GLY A 95 2.13 9.36 11.21
N PRO A 96 1.41 8.30 11.63
CA PRO A 96 1.41 7.75 13.00
C PRO A 96 2.83 7.37 13.45
N GLU A 97 3.13 7.48 14.74
CA GLU A 97 4.45 7.11 15.28
C GLU A 97 4.66 5.60 15.15
N LEU A 98 5.59 5.21 14.28
CA LEU A 98 5.94 3.82 14.00
C LEU A 98 7.43 3.73 13.67
N ASP A 99 8.13 2.80 14.30
CA ASP A 99 9.52 2.47 13.97
C ASP A 99 9.60 1.41 12.87
N GLU A 100 10.82 1.14 12.40
CA GLU A 100 11.09 0.08 11.41
C GLU A 100 10.52 -1.27 11.87
N GLY A 101 9.77 -1.94 10.97
CA GLY A 101 9.07 -3.18 11.26
C GLY A 101 7.75 -2.99 12.01
N GLY A 102 7.44 -1.76 12.44
CA GLY A 102 6.16 -1.38 13.02
C GLY A 102 5.03 -1.37 11.99
N ALA A 103 3.81 -1.54 12.48
CA ALA A 103 2.61 -1.51 11.65
C ALA A 103 1.42 -0.90 12.37
N ALA A 104 0.53 -0.27 11.63
CA ALA A 104 -0.75 0.23 12.12
C ALA A 104 -1.90 -0.30 11.26
N LYS A 105 -2.97 -0.71 11.94
CA LYS A 105 -4.27 -0.95 11.32
C LYS A 105 -5.12 0.30 11.47
N ILE A 106 -5.61 0.82 10.36
CA ILE A 106 -6.35 2.07 10.29
C ILE A 106 -7.77 1.76 9.83
N ARG A 107 -8.75 2.29 10.55
CA ARG A 107 -10.19 2.11 10.32
C ARG A 107 -10.90 3.41 10.65
N ASP A 108 -12.09 3.60 10.10
CA ASP A 108 -12.99 4.71 10.43
C ASP A 108 -12.37 6.11 10.20
N GLU A 109 -11.43 6.19 9.24
CA GLU A 109 -10.77 7.42 8.78
C GLU A 109 -11.04 7.64 7.29
N ASP A 110 -11.24 8.89 6.89
CA ASP A 110 -11.42 9.26 5.47
C ASP A 110 -10.07 9.50 4.77
N GLU A 111 -9.06 9.97 5.51
CA GLU A 111 -7.74 10.30 4.99
C GLU A 111 -6.66 9.99 6.04
N ILE A 112 -5.51 9.50 5.58
CA ILE A 112 -4.34 9.21 6.40
C ILE A 112 -3.22 10.16 6.02
N ALA A 113 -2.70 10.89 7.00
CA ALA A 113 -1.45 11.62 6.87
C ALA A 113 -0.29 10.72 7.35
N ILE A 114 0.68 10.46 6.47
CA ILE A 114 1.85 9.62 6.72
C ILE A 114 3.07 10.53 6.71
N ALA A 115 3.51 10.95 7.89
CA ALA A 115 4.64 11.83 8.10
C ALA A 115 5.89 11.00 8.42
N ALA A 116 6.93 11.14 7.59
CA ALA A 116 8.21 10.50 7.81
C ALA A 116 8.97 11.15 8.98
N GLY A 117 9.72 10.34 9.70
CA GLY A 117 10.72 10.80 10.67
C GLY A 117 11.84 11.60 10.00
N PRO A 118 12.80 12.13 10.78
CA PRO A 118 13.86 13.00 10.26
C PRO A 118 14.77 12.32 9.23
N ASP A 119 14.97 11.01 9.34
CA ASP A 119 15.83 10.23 8.44
C ASP A 119 15.07 9.63 7.24
N GLY A 120 13.78 9.90 7.13
CA GLY A 120 12.91 9.34 6.09
C GLY A 120 12.31 7.97 6.45
N ALA A 121 11.52 7.42 5.53
CA ALA A 121 10.86 6.14 5.70
C ALA A 121 10.57 5.44 4.37
N GLU A 122 10.76 4.12 4.33
CA GLU A 122 10.19 3.26 3.29
C GLU A 122 8.97 2.53 3.86
N ILE A 123 7.83 2.64 3.19
CA ILE A 123 6.54 2.14 3.71
C ILE A 123 5.75 1.37 2.66
N LEU A 124 4.91 0.46 3.14
CA LEU A 124 3.84 -0.16 2.39
C LEU A 124 2.50 0.20 3.03
N LEU A 125 1.53 0.59 2.22
CA LEU A 125 0.14 0.81 2.63
C LEU A 125 -0.76 -0.15 1.86
N VAL A 126 -1.42 -1.06 2.57
CA VAL A 126 -2.39 -1.99 1.99
C VAL A 126 -3.79 -1.47 2.29
N GLU A 127 -4.56 -1.17 1.26
CA GLU A 127 -5.96 -0.75 1.38
C GLU A 127 -6.89 -1.90 0.99
N THR A 128 -7.79 -2.28 1.90
CA THR A 128 -8.72 -3.40 1.71
C THR A 128 -10.04 -3.13 2.42
N ARG A 129 -11.12 -3.80 2.00
CA ARG A 129 -12.38 -3.79 2.75
C ARG A 129 -12.18 -4.26 4.20
N LEU A 130 -12.91 -3.63 5.11
CA LEU A 130 -12.93 -3.94 6.54
C LEU A 130 -13.65 -5.26 6.88
#